data_AF-A0A3N2D8J2-F1
#
_entry.id   AF-A0A3N2D8J2-F1
#
_cell.length_a   1.000
_cell.length_b   1.000
_cell.length_c   1.000
_cell.angle_alpha   90.00
_cell.angle_beta   90.00
_cell.angle_gamma   90.00
#
_symmetry.space_group_name_H-M   'P 1'
#
loop_
_entity.id
_entity.type
_entity.pdbx_description
1 polymer ?
#
loop_
_entity_poly.entity_id
_entity_poly.type
_entity_poly.pdbx_seq_one_letter_code
_entity_poly.pdbx_strand_id
1 'polypeptide(L)'
;MAAVEAIGRLPATTFLHETPDHLDVLAALLADAPGVVGPRIHDARIAALCLANGVSELWSADRDLTWFPRLRVVNPLVGARS
;
A
#
# COMPACT_ATOMS: atom_id res chain seq x y z
N MET A 1 -15.26 -15.25 7.53
CA MET A 1 -16.11 -14.54 6.54
C MET A 1 -16.86 -13.36 7.16
N ALA A 2 -17.60 -13.54 8.26
CA ALA A 2 -18.39 -12.46 8.88
C ALA A 2 -17.64 -11.13 9.10
N ALA A 3 -16.37 -11.15 9.52
CA ALA A 3 -15.57 -9.94 9.69
C ALA A 3 -15.28 -9.21 8.37
N VAL A 4 -14.94 -9.95 7.31
CA VAL A 4 -14.68 -9.38 5.97
C VAL A 4 -15.96 -8.74 5.40
N GLU A 5 -17.09 -9.42 5.56
CA GLU A 5 -18.39 -8.89 5.16
C GLU A 5 -18.79 -7.66 5.96
N ALA A 6 -18.46 -7.60 7.25
CA ALA A 6 -18.72 -6.44 8.09
C ALA A 6 -17.91 -5.22 7.63
N ILE A 7 -16.63 -5.40 7.27
CA ILE A 7 -15.78 -4.35 6.71
C ILE A 7 -16.41 -3.79 5.42
N GLY A 8 -16.88 -4.67 4.53
CA GLY A 8 -17.50 -4.24 3.27
C GLY A 8 -18.84 -3.50 3.41
N ARG A 9 -19.43 -3.47 4.61
CA ARG A 9 -20.66 -2.73 4.91
C ARG A 9 -20.42 -1.39 5.61
N LEU A 10 -19.18 -1.03 5.92
CA LEU A 10 -18.88 0.24 6.57
C LEU A 10 -19.07 1.41 5.60
N PRO A 11 -19.67 2.53 6.05
CA PRO A 11 -20.06 3.64 5.17
C PRO A 11 -18.88 4.43 4.57
N ALA A 12 -17.68 4.33 5.13
CA ALA A 12 -16.47 5.04 4.69
C ALA A 12 -15.37 4.08 4.24
N THR A 13 -15.76 2.91 3.71
CA THR A 13 -14.82 1.88 3.24
C THR A 13 -14.96 1.69 1.73
N THR A 14 -13.83 1.58 1.05
CA THR A 14 -13.75 1.27 -0.38
C THR A 14 -12.70 0.20 -0.58
N PHE A 15 -13.03 -0.80 -1.39
CA PHE A 15 -12.07 -1.83 -1.78
C PHE A 15 -11.26 -1.32 -2.97
N LEU A 16 -9.93 -1.41 -2.84
CA LEU A 16 -9.02 -1.13 -3.93
C LEU A 16 -8.92 -2.35 -4.84
N HIS A 17 -8.88 -2.10 -6.14
CA HIS A 17 -8.70 -3.11 -7.16
C HIS A 17 -7.56 -2.71 -8.09
N GLU A 18 -6.96 -3.67 -8.76
CA GLU A 18 -5.94 -3.39 -9.78
C GLU A 18 -6.58 -2.53 -10.87
N THR A 19 -5.94 -1.39 -11.14
CA THR A 19 -6.30 -0.48 -12.22
C THR A 19 -5.64 -0.93 -13.54
N PRO A 20 -6.09 -0.44 -14.71
CA PRO A 20 -5.47 -0.79 -15.98
C PRO A 20 -3.97 -0.49 -16.08
N ASP A 21 -3.48 0.53 -15.36
CA ASP A 21 -2.10 0.98 -15.30
C ASP A 21 -1.27 0.31 -14.18
N HIS A 22 -1.84 -0.66 -13.44
CA HIS A 22 -1.19 -1.26 -12.28
C HIS A 22 0.21 -1.83 -12.59
N LEU A 23 0.37 -2.50 -13.73
CA LEU A 23 1.65 -3.09 -14.13
C LEU A 23 2.71 -2.03 -14.43
N ASP A 24 2.33 -0.89 -15.03
CA ASP A 24 3.24 0.21 -15.33
C ASP A 24 3.71 0.87 -14.02
N VAL A 25 2.80 1.08 -13.07
CA VAL A 25 3.13 1.62 -11.74
C VAL A 25 4.04 0.65 -10.97
N LEU A 26 3.75 -0.65 -11.00
CA LEU A 26 4.57 -1.67 -10.35
C LEU A 26 5.97 -1.75 -10.98
N ALA A 27 6.06 -1.75 -12.31
CA ALA A 27 7.34 -1.76 -13.02
C ALA A 27 8.20 -0.54 -12.67
N ALA A 28 7.59 0.64 -12.62
CA ALA A 28 8.27 1.87 -12.19
C ALA A 28 8.78 1.78 -10.75
N LEU A 29 7.96 1.28 -9.81
CA LEU A 29 8.38 1.09 -8.41
C LEU A 29 9.55 0.12 -8.28
N LEU A 30 9.54 -0.99 -9.03
CA LEU A 30 10.62 -1.98 -8.98
C LEU A 30 11.91 -1.46 -9.63
N ALA A 31 11.80 -0.65 -10.69
CA ALA A 31 12.95 0.02 -11.30
C ALA A 31 13.62 1.01 -10.33
N ASP A 32 12.83 1.72 -9.52
CA ASP A 32 13.31 2.68 -8.52
C ASP A 32 13.86 2.01 -7.25
N ALA A 33 13.62 0.71 -7.06
CA ALA A 33 13.95 -0.04 -5.84
C ALA A 33 14.70 -1.36 -6.12
N PRO A 34 15.97 -1.33 -6.56
CA PRO A 34 16.72 -2.52 -6.99
C PRO A 34 16.96 -3.59 -5.90
N GLY A 35 16.68 -3.28 -4.62
CA GLY A 35 16.74 -4.22 -3.49
C GLY A 35 15.43 -4.95 -3.18
N VAL A 36 14.38 -4.69 -3.95
CA VAL A 36 13.06 -5.31 -3.79
C VAL A 36 13.02 -6.63 -4.55
N VAL A 37 13.20 -7.72 -3.83
CA VAL A 37 13.19 -9.10 -4.34
C VAL A 37 12.47 -10.04 -3.37
N GLY A 38 12.06 -11.21 -3.87
CA GLY A 38 11.42 -12.23 -3.05
C GLY A 38 10.14 -11.72 -2.38
N PRO A 39 9.97 -11.88 -1.05
CA PRO A 39 8.76 -11.47 -0.34
C PRO A 39 8.37 -9.99 -0.54
N ARG A 40 9.35 -9.09 -0.71
CA ARG A 40 9.11 -7.65 -0.90
C ARG A 40 8.40 -7.31 -2.20
N ILE A 41 8.35 -8.23 -3.17
CA ILE A 41 7.54 -8.06 -4.39
C ILE A 41 6.05 -7.95 -4.02
N HIS A 42 5.60 -8.64 -2.97
CA HIS A 42 4.21 -8.51 -2.50
C HIS A 42 3.95 -7.11 -1.92
N ASP A 43 4.89 -6.56 -1.17
CA ASP A 43 4.78 -5.19 -0.63
C ASP A 43 4.78 -4.15 -1.75
N ALA A 44 5.59 -4.37 -2.80
CA ALA A 44 5.61 -3.53 -3.99
C ALA A 44 4.25 -3.53 -4.71
N ARG A 45 3.57 -4.68 -4.76
CA ARG A 45 2.21 -4.79 -5.31
C ARG A 45 1.21 -4.00 -4.48
N ILE A 46 1.27 -4.07 -3.15
CA ILE A 46 0.43 -3.25 -2.26
C ILE A 46 0.70 -1.76 -2.52
N ALA A 47 1.97 -1.36 -2.59
CA ALA A 47 2.33 0.02 -2.84
C ALA A 47 1.83 0.51 -4.21
N ALA A 48 1.98 -0.30 -5.26
CA ALA A 48 1.48 -0.01 -6.60
C ALA A 48 -0.05 0.14 -6.61
N LEU A 49 -0.76 -0.74 -5.91
CA LEU A 49 -2.23 -0.68 -5.78
C LEU A 49 -2.68 0.62 -5.11
N CYS A 50 -2.03 1.01 -4.01
CA CYS A 50 -2.31 2.26 -3.32
C CYS A 50 -2.08 3.47 -4.23
N LEU A 51 -0.92 3.54 -4.89
CA LEU A 51 -0.56 4.67 -5.75
C LEU A 51 -1.49 4.78 -6.96
N ALA A 52 -1.80 3.67 -7.62
CA ALA A 52 -2.66 3.67 -8.80
C ALA A 52 -4.12 4.03 -8.48
N ASN A 53 -4.57 3.77 -7.24
CA ASN A 53 -5.89 4.19 -6.75
C ASN A 53 -5.87 5.59 -6.09
N GLY A 54 -4.76 6.35 -6.18
CA GLY A 54 -4.67 7.72 -5.67
C GLY A 54 -4.65 7.82 -4.14
N VAL A 55 -4.23 6.77 -3.43
CA VAL A 55 -4.07 6.79 -1.97
C VAL A 55 -2.96 7.78 -1.59
N SER A 56 -3.29 8.75 -0.73
CA SER A 56 -2.33 9.73 -0.23
C SER A 56 -1.39 9.16 0.85
N GLU A 57 -1.91 8.27 1.70
CA GLU A 57 -1.20 7.72 2.85
C GLU A 57 -1.64 6.29 3.14
N LEU A 58 -0.68 5.39 3.38
CA LEU A 58 -0.94 4.05 3.87
C LEU A 58 -0.59 3.97 5.35
N TRP A 59 -1.57 3.62 6.19
CA TRP A 59 -1.36 3.47 7.61
C TRP A 59 -0.98 2.01 7.91
N SER A 60 0.26 1.78 8.32
CA SER A 60 0.77 0.44 8.60
C SER A 60 1.91 0.46 9.63
N ALA A 61 1.98 -0.58 10.46
CA ALA A 61 3.11 -0.81 11.35
C ALA A 61 4.26 -1.58 10.68
N ASP A 62 4.04 -2.08 9.46
CA ASP A 62 5.06 -2.78 8.70
C ASP A 62 6.06 -1.80 8.10
N ARG A 63 7.31 -1.91 8.56
CA ARG A 63 8.41 -1.05 8.13
C ARG A 63 8.92 -1.38 6.73
N ASP A 64 8.65 -2.57 6.19
CA ASP A 64 9.13 -2.93 4.86
C ASP A 64 8.41 -2.13 3.75
N LEU A 65 7.23 -1.60 4.03
CA LEU A 65 6.53 -0.65 3.14
C LEU A 65 7.26 0.69 2.98
N THR A 66 8.20 1.03 3.87
CA THR A 66 9.01 2.27 3.74
C THR A 66 10.05 2.21 2.62
N TRP A 67 10.25 1.03 2.00
CA TRP A 67 11.10 0.88 0.80
C TRP A 67 10.54 1.59 -0.44
N PHE A 68 9.28 2.02 -0.41
CA PHE A 68 8.61 2.67 -1.55
C PHE A 68 8.39 4.16 -1.26
N PRO A 69 9.37 5.05 -1.51
CA PRO A 69 9.32 6.45 -1.07
C PRO A 69 8.21 7.28 -1.75
N ARG A 70 7.66 6.78 -2.87
CA ARG A 70 6.52 7.39 -3.55
C ARG A 70 5.21 7.24 -2.77
N LEU A 71 5.13 6.32 -1.81
CA LEU A 71 3.97 6.10 -0.95
C LEU A 71 4.29 6.58 0.48
N ARG A 72 3.50 7.52 1.00
CA ARG A 72 3.64 7.96 2.39
C ARG A 72 3.11 6.88 3.33
N VAL A 73 3.98 6.26 4.12
CA VAL A 73 3.61 5.25 5.12
C VAL A 73 3.60 5.87 6.51
N VAL A 74 2.48 5.74 7.23
CA VAL A 74 2.32 6.24 8.59
C VAL A 74 2.17 5.05 9.53
N ASN A 75 3.03 4.96 10.54
CA ASN A 75 2.84 4.00 11.62
C ASN A 75 1.96 4.62 12.71
N PRO A 76 0.69 4.18 12.88
CA PRO A 76 -0.20 4.76 13.88
C PRO A 76 0.20 4.46 15.32
N LEU A 77 1.10 3.49 15.55
CA LEU A 77 1.49 3.04 16.88
C LEU A 77 2.64 3.85 17.49
N VAL A 78 3.34 4.69 16.70
CA VAL A 78 4.51 5.43 17.19
C VAL A 78 4.22 6.83 17.72
N GLY A 79 2.99 7.34 17.55
CA GLY A 79 2.50 8.60 18.12
C GLY A 79 3.24 9.88 17.65
N ALA A 80 2.49 10.91 17.26
CA ALA A 80 3.06 12.26 17.19
C ALA A 80 3.45 12.66 18.63
N ARG A 81 4.75 12.82 18.90
CA ARG A 81 5.19 13.38 20.18
C ARG A 81 4.59 14.79 20.28
N SER A 82 3.70 14.99 21.25
CA SER A 82 3.28 16.31 21.74
C SER A 82 4.47 17.07 22.31
#